data_AF-A0A7C5GTC2-F1
#
_entry.id   AF-A0A7C5GTC2-F1
#
_cell.length_a   1.000
_cell.length_b   1.000
_cell.length_c   1.000
_cell.angle_alpha   90.00
_cell.angle_beta   90.00
_cell.angle_gamma   90.00
#
_symmetry.space_group_name_H-M   'P 1'
#
loop_
_entity.id
_entity.type
_entity.pdbx_description
1 polymer ?
#
loop_
_entity_poly.entity_id
_entity_poly.type
_entity_poly.pdbx_seq_one_letter_code
_entity_poly.pdbx_strand_id
1 'polypeptide(L)'
;LVVNNQIDERFDIIKATQAAAHYLSDLYNQFGDWNKVLAAYNCGSYCVSSVFKQDPNGSFWAFQSSFPAQTQQYVPRFLALLSIVKNAKNFGFDIKKRYFDYTLHIYTPSAPQDLKDIALTYGVSYPLIKSLNPQITKGIVPVGGYVYIPSFGKPHYKEASTENSIRKLIAGE
;
A
#
# COMPACT_ATOMS: atom_id res chain seq x y z
N LEU A 1 2.56 -6.80 -9.21
CA LEU A 1 3.34 -7.21 -8.02
C LEU A 1 3.92 -8.59 -8.30
N VAL A 2 5.22 -8.75 -8.07
CA VAL A 2 5.92 -10.03 -8.13
C VAL A 2 5.77 -10.75 -6.79
N VAL A 3 5.36 -12.02 -6.85
CA VAL A 3 5.25 -12.89 -5.67
C VAL A 3 5.92 -14.21 -6.00
N ASN A 4 6.98 -14.53 -5.27
CA ASN A 4 7.71 -15.78 -5.38
C ASN A 4 8.32 -16.17 -4.02
N ASN A 5 9.09 -17.26 -3.99
CA ASN A 5 9.63 -17.85 -2.76
C ASN A 5 10.74 -17.00 -2.08
N GLN A 6 11.20 -15.91 -2.70
CA GLN A 6 12.27 -15.05 -2.18
C GLN A 6 11.79 -13.60 -2.00
N ILE A 7 10.92 -13.14 -2.91
CA ILE A 7 10.37 -11.78 -2.95
C ILE A 7 8.85 -11.83 -2.96
N ASP A 8 8.24 -11.07 -2.07
CA ASP A 8 6.80 -10.84 -2.04
C ASP A 8 6.49 -9.35 -1.98
N GLU A 9 6.27 -8.74 -3.14
CA GLU A 9 6.02 -7.30 -3.27
C GLU A 9 4.68 -6.85 -2.68
N ARG A 10 3.84 -7.77 -2.17
CA ARG A 10 2.67 -7.39 -1.38
C ARG A 10 3.05 -6.79 -0.04
N PHE A 11 4.26 -7.07 0.46
CA PHE A 11 4.80 -6.43 1.65
C PHE A 11 5.56 -5.14 1.35
N ASP A 12 5.93 -4.89 0.10
CA ASP A 12 6.50 -3.61 -0.30
C ASP A 12 5.44 -2.51 -0.12
N ILE A 13 5.65 -1.61 0.84
CA ILE A 13 4.66 -0.59 1.17
C ILE A 13 4.41 0.40 0.02
N ILE A 14 5.41 0.70 -0.80
CA ILE A 14 5.27 1.65 -1.91
C ILE A 14 4.48 0.98 -3.04
N LYS A 15 4.95 -0.19 -3.50
CA LYS A 15 4.33 -0.91 -4.61
C LYS A 15 2.94 -1.44 -4.26
N ALA A 16 2.74 -1.98 -3.07
CA ALA A 16 1.44 -2.47 -2.64
C ALA A 16 0.42 -1.33 -2.54
N THR A 17 0.82 -0.16 -2.03
CA THR A 17 -0.05 1.02 -1.97
C THR A 17 -0.44 1.52 -3.36
N GLN A 18 0.52 1.60 -4.29
CA GLN A 18 0.25 1.98 -5.67
C GLN A 18 -0.69 0.98 -6.36
N ALA A 19 -0.41 -0.32 -6.25
CA ALA A 19 -1.25 -1.36 -6.83
C ALA A 19 -2.68 -1.31 -6.26
N ALA A 20 -2.83 -1.10 -4.95
CA ALA A 20 -4.13 -0.96 -4.31
C ALA A 20 -4.88 0.30 -4.80
N ALA A 21 -4.20 1.44 -4.95
CA ALA A 21 -4.80 2.67 -5.45
C ALA A 21 -5.30 2.52 -6.90
N HIS A 22 -4.49 1.90 -7.78
CA HIS A 22 -4.91 1.59 -9.15
C HIS A 22 -6.12 0.65 -9.15
N TYR A 23 -6.07 -0.43 -8.36
CA TYR A 23 -7.18 -1.38 -8.31
C TYR A 23 -8.48 -0.74 -7.80
N LEU A 24 -8.42 0.10 -6.77
CA LEU A 24 -9.58 0.85 -6.30
C LEU A 24 -10.12 1.83 -7.36
N SER A 25 -9.24 2.44 -8.15
CA SER A 25 -9.63 3.28 -9.29
C SER A 25 -10.34 2.48 -10.37
N ASP A 26 -9.84 1.30 -10.73
CA ASP A 26 -10.47 0.41 -11.71
C ASP A 26 -11.86 -0.03 -11.26
N LEU A 27 -11.99 -0.40 -9.98
CA LEU A 27 -13.28 -0.73 -9.37
C LEU A 27 -14.24 0.47 -9.40
N TYR A 28 -13.74 1.68 -9.16
CA TYR A 28 -14.57 2.88 -9.20
C TYR A 28 -15.04 3.19 -10.63
N ASN A 29 -14.16 3.03 -11.63
CA ASN A 29 -14.53 3.15 -13.04
C ASN A 29 -15.59 2.11 -13.43
N GLN A 30 -15.53 0.91 -12.84
CA GLN A 30 -16.51 -0.15 -13.09
C GLN A 30 -17.87 0.11 -12.42
N PHE A 31 -17.90 0.55 -11.16
CA PHE A 31 -19.12 0.56 -10.35
C PHE A 31 -19.69 1.96 -10.05
N GLY A 32 -18.89 3.02 -10.17
CA GLY A 32 -19.31 4.41 -9.94
C GLY A 32 -19.74 4.76 -8.51
N ASP A 33 -19.63 3.83 -7.56
CA ASP A 33 -20.10 3.99 -6.18
C ASP A 33 -19.07 3.40 -5.21
N TRP A 34 -18.62 4.21 -4.24
CA TRP A 34 -17.57 3.82 -3.30
C TRP A 34 -17.96 2.66 -2.37
N ASN A 35 -19.24 2.49 -2.03
CA ASN A 35 -19.66 1.34 -1.21
C ASN A 35 -19.57 0.04 -2.03
N LYS A 36 -19.93 0.08 -3.31
CA LYS A 36 -19.71 -1.04 -4.24
C LYS A 36 -18.24 -1.33 -4.44
N VAL A 37 -17.39 -0.30 -4.56
CA VAL A 37 -15.93 -0.46 -4.64
C VAL A 37 -15.37 -1.15 -3.40
N LEU A 38 -15.77 -0.72 -2.20
CA LEU A 38 -15.33 -1.35 -0.95
C LEU A 38 -15.80 -2.81 -0.84
N ALA A 39 -17.03 -3.10 -1.27
CA ALA A 39 -17.52 -4.47 -1.35
C ALA A 39 -16.67 -5.30 -2.34
N ALA A 40 -16.44 -4.79 -3.54
CA ALA A 40 -15.67 -5.47 -4.59
C ALA A 40 -14.20 -5.69 -4.20
N TYR A 41 -13.60 -4.76 -3.48
CA TYR A 41 -12.25 -4.92 -2.95
C TYR A 41 -12.17 -6.09 -1.96
N ASN A 42 -13.25 -6.39 -1.24
CA ASN A 42 -13.30 -7.48 -0.27
C ASN A 42 -13.74 -8.83 -0.84
N CYS A 43 -14.84 -8.89 -1.62
CA CYS A 43 -15.38 -10.13 -2.18
C CYS A 43 -15.06 -10.36 -3.66
N GLY A 44 -14.32 -9.45 -4.29
CA GLY A 44 -14.05 -9.46 -5.73
C GLY A 44 -15.15 -8.77 -6.55
N SER A 45 -14.75 -8.21 -7.69
CA SER A 45 -15.65 -7.51 -8.61
C SER A 45 -16.75 -8.41 -9.18
N TYR A 46 -16.46 -9.69 -9.44
CA TYR A 46 -17.47 -10.63 -9.93
C TYR A 46 -18.62 -10.83 -8.94
N CYS A 47 -18.34 -10.88 -7.64
CA CYS A 47 -19.39 -11.00 -6.61
C CYS A 47 -20.28 -9.75 -6.57
N VAL A 48 -19.72 -8.55 -6.73
CA VAL A 48 -20.52 -7.32 -6.81
C VAL A 48 -21.35 -7.28 -8.09
N SER A 49 -20.74 -7.61 -9.24
CA SER A 49 -21.45 -7.68 -10.52
C SER A 49 -22.60 -8.69 -10.52
N SER A 50 -22.45 -9.82 -9.82
CA SER A 50 -23.52 -10.82 -9.72
C SER A 50 -24.68 -10.34 -8.86
N VAL A 51 -24.41 -9.67 -7.74
CA VAL A 51 -25.43 -9.08 -6.85
C VAL A 51 -26.24 -7.99 -7.57
N PHE A 52 -25.57 -7.12 -8.32
CA PHE A 52 -26.22 -5.98 -9.02
C PHE A 52 -26.62 -6.28 -10.47
N LYS A 53 -26.64 -7.56 -10.88
CA LYS A 53 -26.93 -7.93 -12.29
C LYS A 53 -28.28 -7.42 -12.78
N GLN A 54 -29.30 -7.46 -11.93
CA GLN A 54 -30.68 -7.05 -12.29
C GLN A 54 -30.94 -5.56 -12.00
N ASP A 55 -30.18 -4.96 -11.08
CA ASP A 55 -30.26 -3.55 -10.74
C ASP A 55 -28.85 -2.96 -10.61
N PRO A 56 -28.23 -2.54 -11.72
CA PRO A 56 -26.88 -1.96 -11.69
C PRO A 56 -26.77 -0.68 -10.85
N ASN A 57 -27.88 0.04 -10.68
CA ASN A 57 -27.94 1.31 -9.95
C ASN A 57 -28.29 1.13 -8.47
N GLY A 58 -28.67 -0.09 -8.06
CA GLY A 58 -28.98 -0.43 -6.67
C GLY A 58 -27.86 -0.06 -5.71
N SER A 59 -28.19 0.38 -4.50
CA SER A 59 -27.18 0.74 -3.51
C SER A 59 -26.66 -0.50 -2.76
N PHE A 60 -25.42 -0.43 -2.26
CA PHE A 60 -24.88 -1.48 -1.35
C PHE A 60 -25.82 -1.76 -0.18
N TRP A 61 -26.40 -0.72 0.43
CA TRP A 61 -27.24 -0.85 1.62
C TRP A 61 -28.55 -1.59 1.34
N ALA A 62 -29.17 -1.37 0.18
CA ALA A 62 -30.37 -2.10 -0.21
C ALA A 62 -30.10 -3.59 -0.49
N PHE A 63 -28.89 -3.91 -0.96
CA PHE A 63 -28.47 -5.27 -1.32
C PHE A 63 -27.53 -5.91 -0.29
N GLN A 64 -27.38 -5.32 0.90
CA GLN A 64 -26.34 -5.73 1.86
C GLN A 64 -26.45 -7.21 2.20
N SER A 65 -27.66 -7.72 2.47
CA SER A 65 -27.90 -9.12 2.81
C SER A 65 -27.53 -10.12 1.71
N SER A 66 -27.34 -9.66 0.47
CA SER A 66 -26.97 -10.49 -0.69
C SER A 66 -25.45 -10.73 -0.79
N PHE A 67 -24.64 -10.07 0.06
CA PHE A 67 -23.19 -10.25 0.10
C PHE A 67 -22.74 -11.33 1.11
N PRO A 68 -21.53 -11.89 0.98
CA PRO A 68 -20.94 -12.72 2.03
C PRO A 68 -20.87 -12.00 3.38
N ALA A 69 -21.07 -12.72 4.49
CA ALA A 69 -21.11 -12.12 5.84
C ALA A 69 -19.89 -11.26 6.17
N GLN A 70 -18.70 -11.65 5.71
CA GLN A 70 -17.48 -10.85 5.84
C GLN A 70 -17.63 -9.47 5.19
N THR A 71 -18.16 -9.42 3.97
CA THR A 71 -18.33 -8.21 3.16
C THR A 71 -19.44 -7.33 3.67
N GLN A 72 -20.54 -7.92 4.15
CA GLN A 72 -21.62 -7.22 4.85
C GLN A 72 -21.08 -6.36 6.00
N GLN A 73 -20.07 -6.87 6.71
CA GLN A 73 -19.43 -6.18 7.83
C GLN A 73 -18.25 -5.30 7.39
N TYR A 74 -17.58 -5.66 6.29
CA TYR A 74 -16.38 -4.95 5.81
C TYR A 74 -16.68 -3.48 5.49
N VAL A 75 -17.70 -3.21 4.68
CA VAL A 75 -18.06 -1.86 4.24
C VAL A 75 -18.39 -0.94 5.44
N PRO A 76 -19.32 -1.28 6.35
CA PRO A 76 -19.62 -0.41 7.50
C PRO A 76 -18.42 -0.25 8.45
N ARG A 77 -17.60 -1.29 8.66
CA ARG A 77 -16.39 -1.18 9.49
C ARG A 77 -15.38 -0.22 8.88
N PHE A 78 -15.19 -0.28 7.56
CA PHE A 78 -14.29 0.64 6.86
C PHE A 78 -14.77 2.10 7.01
N LEU A 79 -16.07 2.34 6.79
CA LEU A 79 -16.64 3.68 6.95
C LEU A 79 -16.56 4.20 8.38
N ALA A 80 -16.77 3.33 9.38
CA ALA A 80 -16.60 3.67 10.78
C ALA A 80 -15.14 4.05 11.10
N LEU A 81 -14.17 3.26 10.64
CA LEU A 81 -12.75 3.56 10.81
C LEU A 81 -12.39 4.88 10.12
N LEU A 82 -12.87 5.12 8.89
CA LEU A 82 -12.65 6.38 8.18
C LEU A 82 -13.20 7.57 8.98
N SER A 83 -14.38 7.42 9.59
CA SER A 83 -14.97 8.46 10.44
C SER A 83 -14.12 8.71 11.69
N ILE A 84 -13.63 7.66 12.35
CA ILE A 84 -12.74 7.77 13.51
C ILE A 84 -11.45 8.48 13.11
N VAL A 85 -10.80 8.08 12.02
CA VAL A 85 -9.53 8.68 11.56
C VAL A 85 -9.72 10.15 11.20
N LYS A 86 -10.80 10.51 10.48
CA LYS A 86 -11.10 11.90 10.12
C LYS A 86 -11.41 12.77 11.34
N ASN A 87 -12.00 12.20 12.38
CA ASN A 87 -12.40 12.90 13.60
C ASN A 87 -11.57 12.47 14.82
N ALA A 88 -10.32 12.05 14.61
CA ALA A 88 -9.50 11.35 15.61
C ALA A 88 -9.47 12.06 16.97
N LYS A 89 -9.33 13.39 16.96
CA LYS A 89 -9.32 14.21 18.18
C LYS A 89 -10.63 14.10 18.97
N ASN A 90 -11.78 14.06 18.31
CA ASN A 90 -13.09 13.94 18.96
C ASN A 90 -13.26 12.57 19.65
N PHE A 91 -12.55 11.56 19.15
CA PHE A 91 -12.49 10.22 19.74
C PHE A 91 -11.31 10.05 20.73
N GLY A 92 -10.60 11.13 21.09
CA GLY A 92 -9.49 11.08 22.03
C GLY A 92 -8.17 10.57 21.46
N PHE A 93 -8.03 10.45 20.14
CA PHE A 93 -6.80 10.04 19.48
C PHE A 93 -5.97 11.23 19.00
N ASP A 94 -4.67 11.21 19.31
CA ASP A 94 -3.67 12.13 18.76
C ASP A 94 -2.84 11.43 17.67
N ILE A 95 -3.28 11.54 16.41
CA ILE A 95 -2.57 10.94 15.27
C ILE A 95 -1.42 11.86 14.86
N LYS A 96 -0.21 11.48 15.27
CA LYS A 96 1.02 12.21 14.91
C LYS A 96 1.55 11.73 13.55
N LYS A 97 1.81 12.67 12.65
CA LYS A 97 2.58 12.38 11.44
C LYS A 97 3.99 11.96 11.84
N ARG A 98 4.43 10.81 11.35
CA ARG A 98 5.82 10.36 11.50
C ARG A 98 6.58 10.78 10.27
N TYR A 99 7.54 11.68 10.45
CA TYR A 99 8.53 11.99 9.44
C TYR A 99 9.76 11.13 9.69
N PHE A 100 10.33 10.60 8.62
CA PHE A 100 11.60 9.90 8.66
C PHE A 100 12.71 10.89 8.30
N ASP A 101 13.81 10.83 9.02
CA ASP A 101 15.00 11.67 8.85
C ASP A 101 15.98 11.11 7.81
N TYR A 102 15.49 10.25 6.92
CA TYR A 102 16.25 9.61 5.85
C TYR A 102 15.49 9.63 4.53
N THR A 103 16.24 9.62 3.44
CA THR A 103 15.73 9.29 2.10
C THR A 103 15.96 7.82 1.80
N LEU A 104 15.20 7.25 0.86
CA LEU A 104 15.39 5.87 0.41
C LEU A 104 16.09 5.86 -0.96
N HIS A 105 17.16 5.08 -1.06
CA HIS A 105 17.79 4.72 -2.32
C HIS A 105 17.47 3.26 -2.66
N ILE A 106 17.36 2.96 -3.94
CA ILE A 106 17.14 1.60 -4.42
C ILE A 106 18.47 1.02 -4.84
N TYR A 107 18.83 -0.12 -4.24
CA TYR A 107 19.98 -0.92 -4.64
C TYR A 107 19.51 -2.24 -5.25
N THR A 108 20.09 -2.62 -6.38
CA THR A 108 19.83 -3.88 -7.07
C THR A 108 21.15 -4.67 -7.16
N PRO A 109 21.27 -5.82 -6.48
CA PRO A 109 22.51 -6.59 -6.52
C PRO A 109 22.67 -7.32 -7.86
N SER A 110 23.90 -7.45 -8.33
CA SER A 110 24.25 -8.17 -9.57
C SER A 110 24.37 -9.69 -9.38
N ALA A 111 24.42 -10.15 -8.14
CA ALA A 111 24.43 -11.55 -7.72
C ALA A 111 23.58 -11.72 -6.45
N PRO A 112 23.13 -12.93 -6.09
CA PRO A 112 22.40 -13.11 -4.84
C PRO A 112 23.24 -12.64 -3.63
N GLN A 113 22.68 -11.81 -2.77
CA GLN A 113 23.40 -11.22 -1.64
C GLN A 113 22.58 -11.29 -0.34
N ASP A 114 23.24 -11.59 0.79
CA ASP A 114 22.60 -11.54 2.11
C ASP A 114 22.31 -10.09 2.49
N LEU A 115 21.11 -9.84 2.98
CA LEU A 115 20.66 -8.52 3.42
C LEU A 115 21.51 -7.98 4.58
N LYS A 116 22.10 -8.84 5.41
CA LYS A 116 23.07 -8.46 6.45
C LYS A 116 24.36 -7.90 5.85
N ASP A 117 24.86 -8.51 4.78
CA ASP A 117 26.08 -8.06 4.11
C ASP A 117 25.82 -6.71 3.42
N ILE A 118 24.64 -6.52 2.84
CA ILE A 118 24.19 -5.22 2.33
C ILE A 118 24.13 -4.21 3.47
N ALA A 119 23.51 -4.56 4.60
CA ALA A 119 23.42 -3.68 5.77
C ALA A 119 24.82 -3.20 6.23
N LEU A 120 25.75 -4.14 6.36
CA LEU A 120 27.14 -3.88 6.74
C LEU A 120 27.84 -2.97 5.72
N THR A 121 27.69 -3.26 4.42
CA THR A 121 28.32 -2.50 3.33
C THR A 121 27.89 -1.04 3.32
N TYR A 122 26.61 -0.77 3.60
CA TYR A 122 26.05 0.57 3.61
C TYR A 122 26.07 1.24 5.00
N GLY A 123 26.63 0.59 6.02
CA GLY A 123 26.70 1.13 7.38
C GLY A 123 25.33 1.32 8.04
N VAL A 124 24.34 0.51 7.67
CA VAL A 124 22.97 0.57 8.20
C VAL A 124 22.72 -0.61 9.14
N SER A 125 21.98 -0.39 10.23
CA SER A 125 21.61 -1.49 11.11
C SER A 125 20.73 -2.53 10.39
N TYR A 126 21.03 -3.81 10.58
CA TYR A 126 20.22 -4.90 10.01
C TYR A 126 18.74 -4.85 10.41
N PRO A 127 18.35 -4.52 11.67
CA PRO A 127 16.95 -4.37 12.04
C PRO A 127 16.23 -3.30 11.20
N LEU A 128 16.89 -2.15 10.94
CA LEU A 128 16.30 -1.09 10.14
C LEU A 128 16.14 -1.51 8.68
N ILE A 129 17.21 -2.00 8.03
CA ILE A 129 17.12 -2.39 6.61
C ILE A 129 16.10 -3.51 6.39
N LYS A 130 15.98 -4.44 7.35
CA LYS A 130 14.96 -5.50 7.29
C LYS A 130 13.55 -4.92 7.44
N SER A 131 13.34 -3.97 8.34
CA SER A 131 12.03 -3.31 8.53
C SER A 131 11.59 -2.50 7.30
N LEU A 132 12.56 -1.93 6.57
CA LEU A 132 12.32 -1.19 5.33
C LEU A 132 12.08 -2.10 4.13
N ASN A 133 12.50 -3.37 4.22
CA ASN A 133 12.43 -4.32 3.13
C ASN A 133 11.69 -5.62 3.47
N PRO A 134 10.44 -5.54 3.96
CA PRO A 134 9.67 -6.70 4.36
C PRO A 134 9.32 -7.63 3.17
N GLN A 135 9.43 -7.15 1.92
CA GLN A 135 9.29 -7.95 0.71
C GLN A 135 10.38 -9.03 0.58
N ILE A 136 11.51 -8.88 1.26
CA ILE A 136 12.61 -9.86 1.26
C ILE A 136 12.41 -10.85 2.41
N THR A 137 11.71 -11.95 2.13
CA THR A 137 11.22 -12.86 3.17
C THR A 137 12.28 -13.81 3.74
N LYS A 138 13.33 -14.10 2.96
CA LYS A 138 14.41 -15.05 3.34
C LYS A 138 15.72 -14.38 3.75
N GLY A 139 15.76 -13.05 3.76
CA GLY A 139 17.00 -12.30 4.04
C GLY A 139 18.06 -12.39 2.93
N ILE A 140 17.78 -13.05 1.81
CA ILE A 140 18.64 -13.10 0.63
C ILE A 140 17.93 -12.35 -0.49
N VAL A 141 18.64 -11.38 -1.09
CA VAL A 141 18.17 -10.61 -2.22
C VAL A 141 18.61 -11.33 -3.50
N PRO A 142 17.67 -11.84 -4.32
CA PRO A 142 18.03 -12.51 -5.58
C PRO A 142 18.46 -11.48 -6.64
N VAL A 143 19.05 -11.97 -7.73
CA VAL A 143 19.28 -11.16 -8.94
C VAL A 143 17.93 -10.63 -9.45
N GLY A 144 17.89 -9.34 -9.79
CA GLY A 144 16.65 -8.65 -10.17
C GLY A 144 15.76 -8.24 -8.99
N GLY A 145 16.11 -8.64 -7.76
CA GLY A 145 15.56 -8.08 -6.55
C GLY A 145 16.09 -6.67 -6.27
N TYR A 146 15.50 -5.99 -5.29
CA TYR A 146 15.90 -4.65 -4.88
C TYR A 146 15.80 -4.48 -3.38
N VAL A 147 16.57 -3.52 -2.87
CA VAL A 147 16.64 -3.12 -1.46
C VAL A 147 16.50 -1.62 -1.35
N TYR A 148 15.59 -1.18 -0.48
CA TYR A 148 15.52 0.19 0.02
C TYR A 148 16.59 0.40 1.10
N ILE A 149 17.54 1.27 0.80
CA ILE A 149 18.64 1.64 1.69
C ILE A 149 18.39 3.06 2.19
N PRO A 150 18.29 3.28 3.52
CA PRO A 150 18.16 4.62 4.07
C PRO A 150 19.48 5.37 3.93
N SER A 151 19.40 6.64 3.52
CA SER A 151 20.53 7.57 3.52
C SER A 151 20.26 8.71 4.50
N PHE A 152 21.21 8.91 5.39
CA PHE A 152 21.14 9.90 6.48
C PHE A 152 22.00 11.11 6.09
N GLY A 153 21.39 12.08 5.43
CA GLY A 153 21.97 13.38 5.08
C GLY A 153 20.95 14.49 5.34
N LYS A 154 21.38 15.63 5.90
CA LYS A 154 20.50 16.68 6.47
C LYS A 154 19.29 16.99 5.57
N PRO A 155 18.06 16.86 6.08
CA PRO A 155 16.91 17.35 5.36
C PRO A 155 16.87 18.88 5.48
N HIS A 156 17.38 19.59 4.48
CA HIS A 156 16.95 20.97 4.25
C HIS A 156 15.52 20.93 3.69
N TYR A 157 14.53 20.81 4.57
CA TYR A 157 13.16 21.13 4.20
C TYR A 157 13.03 22.66 4.09
N LYS A 158 13.22 23.20 2.90
CA LYS A 158 12.21 24.14 2.39
C LYS A 158 11.20 23.26 1.68
N GLU A 159 9.91 23.46 1.94
CA GLU A 159 8.87 22.79 1.17
C GLU A 159 9.22 22.90 -0.31
N ALA A 160 9.61 21.77 -0.92
CA ALA A 160 10.02 21.77 -2.30
C ALA A 160 8.77 21.99 -3.15
N SER A 161 8.55 23.25 -3.56
CA SER A 161 7.79 23.52 -4.77
C SER A 161 8.43 22.72 -5.91
N THR A 162 7.64 21.81 -6.47
CA THR A 162 7.61 21.46 -7.90
C THR A 162 8.94 21.43 -8.66
N GLU A 163 9.44 20.22 -8.95
CA GLU A 163 9.72 19.77 -10.35
C GLU A 163 10.37 18.37 -10.44
N ASN A 164 10.97 17.84 -9.35
CA ASN A 164 11.58 16.49 -9.31
C ASN A 164 11.21 15.68 -8.06
N SER A 165 10.00 15.87 -7.54
CA SER A 165 9.49 15.11 -6.40
C SER A 165 9.20 13.67 -6.80
N ILE A 166 9.16 12.77 -5.80
CA ILE A 166 8.68 11.37 -5.85
C ILE A 166 7.39 11.20 -6.69
N ARG A 167 6.63 12.29 -6.89
CA ARG A 167 5.54 12.43 -7.86
C ARG A 167 5.85 11.97 -9.30
N LYS A 168 7.07 12.16 -9.83
CA LYS A 168 7.43 11.66 -11.19
C LYS A 168 7.56 10.14 -11.24
N LEU A 169 8.19 9.56 -10.21
CA LEU A 169 8.20 8.10 -10.00
C LEU A 169 6.79 7.52 -9.72
N ILE A 170 5.84 8.35 -9.26
CA ILE A 170 4.42 8.01 -9.07
C ILE A 170 3.62 8.13 -10.40
N ALA A 171 4.09 8.90 -11.39
CA ALA A 171 3.36 9.19 -12.62
C ALA A 171 3.66 8.23 -13.79
N GLY A 172 4.76 7.46 -13.74
CA GLY A 172 5.13 6.54 -14.82
C GLY A 172 5.61 7.23 -16.10
N GLU A 173 6.25 8.40 -15.98
CA GLU A 173 7.07 9.02 -17.04
C GLU A 173 8.56 8.76 -16.80
#